data_AF-A0A5C5WA19-F1
#
_entry.id   AF-A0A5C5WA19-F1
#
_cell.length_a   1.000
_cell.length_b   1.000
_cell.length_c   1.000
_cell.angle_alpha   90.00
_cell.angle_beta   90.00
_cell.angle_gamma   90.00
#
_symmetry.space_group_name_H-M   'P 1'
#
loop_
_entity.id
_entity.type
_entity.pdbx_description
1 polymer ?
#
loop_
_entity_poly.entity_id
_entity_poly.type
_entity_poly.pdbx_seq_one_letter_code
_entity_poly.pdbx_strand_id
1 'polypeptide(L)'
;MSFLSRFGKRGAPTPSNNAERDQRLLDEAREQIAKYLADGNNAAAGALCAKLRGTGAGLRLEPAQYAPAIKGLLAAGRFPEGARLLSDWIEIQPDQAHALRLRLAQLCVDRLKRPGRALDLLVQIDPEKLTDPECLLAHEIVARAEKMQDEGLVELDDGDW
;
A
#
# COMPACT_ATOMS: atom_id res chain seq x y z
N MET A 1 30.73 36.22 -49.34
CA MET A 1 31.36 35.36 -48.32
C MET A 1 30.29 34.97 -47.31
N SER A 2 29.83 33.73 -47.39
CA SER A 2 28.77 33.15 -46.55
C SER A 2 29.36 32.68 -45.23
N PHE A 3 28.77 33.07 -44.10
CA PHE A 3 28.97 32.39 -42.82
C PHE A 3 27.64 31.79 -42.36
N LEU A 4 27.57 30.48 -42.43
CA LEU A 4 26.43 29.64 -42.07
C LEU A 4 26.26 29.55 -40.56
N SER A 5 25.03 29.83 -40.12
CA SER A 5 24.46 29.46 -38.83
C SER A 5 24.70 27.99 -38.50
N ARG A 6 25.23 27.71 -37.30
CA ARG A 6 25.11 26.40 -36.63
C ARG A 6 24.23 26.55 -35.39
N PHE A 7 22.93 26.39 -35.59
CA PHE A 7 22.03 26.04 -34.48
C PHE A 7 22.11 24.53 -34.26
N GLY A 8 22.82 24.11 -33.21
CA GLY A 8 22.77 22.75 -32.70
C GLY A 8 21.40 22.48 -32.08
N LYS A 9 20.54 21.73 -32.78
CA LYS A 9 19.33 21.15 -32.20
C LYS A 9 19.75 20.13 -31.13
N ARG A 10 19.61 20.50 -29.85
CA ARG A 10 19.54 19.51 -28.76
C ARG A 10 18.22 18.77 -28.94
N GLY A 11 18.26 17.54 -29.47
CA GLY A 11 17.10 16.68 -29.57
C GLY A 11 16.54 16.41 -28.17
N ALA A 12 15.25 16.67 -27.97
CA ALA A 12 14.55 16.20 -26.78
C ALA A 12 14.64 14.67 -26.73
N PRO A 13 14.86 14.06 -25.55
CA PRO A 13 14.82 12.61 -25.42
C PRO A 13 13.45 12.10 -25.86
N THR A 14 13.43 11.17 -26.82
CA THR A 14 12.21 10.54 -27.32
C THR A 14 11.54 9.72 -26.21
N PRO A 15 10.21 9.75 -26.09
CA PRO A 15 9.46 9.11 -24.99
C PRO A 15 9.70 7.59 -24.83
N SER A 16 10.15 6.90 -25.88
CA SER A 16 10.46 5.45 -25.83
C SER A 16 11.58 5.08 -24.85
N ASN A 17 12.60 5.93 -24.71
CA ASN A 17 13.80 5.59 -23.93
C ASN A 17 13.57 5.72 -22.41
N ASN A 18 12.62 6.58 -22.01
CA ASN A 18 12.26 6.75 -20.60
C ASN A 18 11.37 5.58 -20.12
N ALA A 19 10.38 5.18 -20.91
CA ALA A 19 9.50 4.07 -20.56
C ALA A 19 10.25 2.73 -20.42
N GLU A 20 11.19 2.45 -21.33
CA GLU A 20 12.04 1.24 -21.24
C GLU A 20 12.96 1.26 -20.01
N ARG A 21 13.51 2.43 -19.67
CA ARG A 21 14.32 2.61 -18.47
C ARG A 21 13.50 2.43 -17.19
N ASP A 22 12.32 3.02 -17.13
CA ASP A 22 11.43 2.91 -15.98
C ASP A 22 10.96 1.45 -15.80
N GLN A 23 10.66 0.75 -16.90
CA GLN A 23 10.32 -0.66 -16.88
C GLN A 23 11.48 -1.53 -16.36
N ARG A 24 12.71 -1.29 -16.80
CA ARG A 24 13.89 -2.01 -16.26
C ARG A 24 14.09 -1.78 -14.77
N LEU A 25 13.92 -0.54 -14.30
CA LEU A 25 14.01 -0.23 -12.88
C LEU A 25 12.94 -0.96 -12.06
N LEU A 26 11.73 -1.11 -12.62
CA LEU A 26 10.67 -1.89 -11.99
C LEU A 26 10.99 -3.38 -11.93
N ASP A 27 11.55 -3.94 -13.00
CA ASP A 27 11.90 -5.36 -13.05
C ASP A 27 13.05 -5.68 -12.09
N GLU A 28 14.11 -4.85 -12.07
CA GLU A 28 15.21 -4.96 -11.08
C GLU A 28 14.69 -4.85 -9.64
N ALA A 29 13.74 -3.94 -9.40
CA ALA A 29 13.12 -3.80 -8.08
C ALA A 29 12.32 -5.04 -7.67
N ARG A 30 11.56 -5.63 -8.59
CA ARG A 30 10.80 -6.87 -8.34
C ARG A 30 11.72 -8.02 -8.00
N GLU A 31 12.81 -8.19 -8.74
CA GLU A 31 13.84 -9.20 -8.46
C GLU A 31 14.45 -8.99 -7.08
N GLN A 32 14.78 -7.74 -6.74
CA GLN A 32 15.37 -7.40 -5.44
C GLN A 32 14.39 -7.65 -4.28
N ILE A 33 13.09 -7.38 -4.46
CA ILE A 33 12.05 -7.69 -3.47
C ILE A 33 11.92 -9.21 -3.31
N ALA A 34 11.85 -9.95 -4.42
CA ALA A 34 11.77 -11.41 -4.37
C ALA A 34 12.96 -12.01 -3.62
N LYS A 35 14.17 -11.49 -3.85
CA LYS A 35 15.36 -11.89 -3.12
C LYS A 35 15.25 -11.62 -1.62
N TYR A 36 14.83 -10.41 -1.21
CA TYR A 36 14.64 -10.11 0.21
C TYR A 36 13.62 -11.02 0.88
N LEU A 37 12.53 -11.37 0.18
CA LEU A 37 11.53 -12.28 0.70
C LEU A 37 12.06 -13.72 0.82
N ALA A 38 12.83 -14.18 -0.17
CA ALA A 38 13.49 -15.49 -0.12
C ALA A 38 14.50 -15.60 1.03
N ASP A 39 15.22 -14.52 1.32
CA ASP A 39 16.17 -14.43 2.43
C ASP A 39 15.47 -14.21 3.80
N GLY A 40 14.13 -14.15 3.84
CA GLY A 40 13.35 -13.88 5.05
C GLY A 40 13.42 -12.44 5.54
N ASN A 41 14.07 -11.54 4.80
CA ASN A 41 14.18 -10.11 5.11
C ASN A 41 12.92 -9.34 4.68
N ASN A 42 11.80 -9.70 5.30
CA ASN A 42 10.48 -9.15 5.02
C ASN A 42 10.39 -7.63 5.22
N ALA A 43 11.14 -7.10 6.18
CA ALA A 43 11.16 -5.66 6.47
C ALA A 43 11.83 -4.87 5.34
N ALA A 44 12.96 -5.35 4.81
CA ALA A 44 13.63 -4.72 3.67
C ALA A 44 12.78 -4.82 2.40
N ALA A 45 12.14 -5.97 2.16
CA ALA A 45 11.20 -6.15 1.06
C ALA A 45 10.08 -5.10 1.11
N GLY A 46 9.35 -5.02 2.23
CA GLY A 46 8.27 -4.05 2.38
C GLY A 46 8.74 -2.60 2.32
N ALA A 47 9.92 -2.30 2.85
CA ALA A 47 10.52 -0.96 2.78
C ALA A 47 10.79 -0.51 1.34
N LEU A 48 11.32 -1.43 0.51
CA LEU A 48 11.58 -1.17 -0.90
C LEU A 48 10.26 -0.97 -1.67
N CYS A 49 9.24 -1.76 -1.37
CA CYS A 49 7.89 -1.60 -1.95
C CYS A 49 7.34 -0.19 -1.67
N ALA A 50 7.36 0.22 -0.40
CA ALA A 50 6.85 1.51 0.02
C ALA A 50 7.60 2.68 -0.65
N LYS A 51 8.92 2.57 -0.76
CA LYS A 51 9.76 3.59 -1.41
C LYS A 51 9.42 3.76 -2.89
N LEU A 52 9.28 2.66 -3.62
CA LEU A 52 9.02 2.68 -5.07
C LEU A 52 7.60 3.10 -5.43
N ARG A 53 6.66 2.95 -4.49
CA ARG A 53 5.33 3.54 -4.65
C ARG A 53 5.38 5.07 -4.68
N GLY A 54 6.14 5.68 -3.76
CA GLY A 54 6.30 7.13 -3.70
C GLY A 54 6.94 7.75 -4.95
N THR A 55 7.59 6.94 -5.79
CA THR A 55 8.17 7.39 -7.06
C THR A 55 7.19 7.33 -8.23
N GLY A 56 5.92 6.95 -8.02
CA GLY A 56 4.89 6.90 -9.07
C GLY A 56 5.06 5.77 -10.09
N ALA A 57 6.00 4.85 -9.84
CA ALA A 57 6.39 3.82 -10.81
C ALA A 57 5.38 2.66 -10.92
N GLY A 58 4.27 2.69 -10.19
CA GLY A 58 3.19 1.69 -10.34
C GLY A 58 3.61 0.25 -10.00
N LEU A 59 4.64 0.07 -9.17
CA LEU A 59 5.11 -1.24 -8.74
C LEU A 59 3.98 -2.02 -8.06
N ARG A 60 3.55 -3.12 -8.70
CA ARG A 60 2.65 -4.12 -8.13
C ARG A 60 3.44 -5.35 -7.74
N LEU A 61 3.17 -5.85 -6.53
CA LEU A 61 3.73 -7.11 -6.05
C LEU A 61 2.97 -8.29 -6.67
N GLU A 62 3.62 -9.44 -6.68
CA GLU A 62 2.92 -10.69 -6.94
C GLU A 62 2.02 -11.05 -5.74
N PRO A 63 0.86 -11.69 -5.92
CA PRO A 63 -0.06 -12.01 -4.84
C PRO A 63 0.60 -12.73 -3.64
N ALA A 64 1.56 -13.62 -3.90
CA ALA A 64 2.28 -14.37 -2.86
C ALA A 64 3.24 -13.49 -2.03
N GLN A 65 3.61 -12.30 -2.52
CA GLN A 65 4.59 -11.41 -1.89
C GLN A 65 3.95 -10.42 -0.91
N TYR A 66 2.64 -10.16 -1.02
CA TYR A 66 1.93 -9.21 -0.15
C TYR A 66 1.97 -9.63 1.32
N ALA A 67 1.57 -10.86 1.63
CA ALA A 67 1.51 -11.34 3.01
C ALA A 67 2.84 -11.20 3.78
N PRO A 68 3.98 -11.70 3.26
CA PRO A 68 5.26 -11.55 3.96
C PRO A 68 5.74 -10.09 4.00
N ALA A 69 5.57 -9.30 2.94
CA ALA A 69 5.96 -7.89 2.93
C ALA A 69 5.18 -7.06 3.96
N ILE A 70 3.86 -7.22 4.02
CA ILE A 70 2.99 -6.57 5.03
C ILE A 70 3.42 -7.01 6.42
N LYS A 71 3.62 -8.31 6.66
CA LYS A 71 4.09 -8.82 7.95
C LYS A 71 5.42 -8.17 8.36
N GLY A 72 6.36 -8.03 7.43
CA GLY A 72 7.64 -7.36 7.66
C GLY A 72 7.49 -5.89 8.05
N LEU A 73 6.63 -5.15 7.37
CA LEU A 73 6.35 -3.74 7.66
C LEU A 73 5.72 -3.56 9.04
N LEU A 74 4.69 -4.35 9.35
CA LEU A 74 4.00 -4.27 10.64
C LEU A 74 4.93 -4.66 11.80
N ALA A 75 5.78 -5.68 11.61
CA ALA A 75 6.78 -6.07 12.60
C ALA A 75 7.86 -4.99 12.82
N ALA A 76 8.17 -4.21 11.78
CA ALA A 76 9.10 -3.08 11.85
C ALA A 76 8.45 -1.78 12.36
N GLY A 77 7.17 -1.80 12.78
CA GLY A 77 6.45 -0.62 13.25
C GLY A 77 6.05 0.37 12.14
N ARG A 78 6.20 -0.02 10.87
CA ARG A 78 5.86 0.77 9.68
C ARG A 78 4.39 0.58 9.31
N PHE A 79 3.52 0.99 10.23
CA PHE A 79 2.08 0.77 10.12
C PHE A 79 1.44 1.48 8.93
N PRO A 80 1.74 2.77 8.63
CA PRO A 80 1.17 3.43 7.47
C PRO A 80 1.51 2.69 6.17
N GLU A 81 2.77 2.31 5.97
CA GLU A 81 3.19 1.60 4.76
C GLU A 81 2.58 0.20 4.67
N GLY A 82 2.46 -0.50 5.79
CA GLY A 82 1.76 -1.79 5.86
C GLY A 82 0.28 -1.67 5.52
N ALA A 83 -0.39 -0.63 6.01
CA ALA A 83 -1.81 -0.35 5.73
C ALA A 83 -2.05 -0.08 4.24
N ARG A 84 -1.19 0.72 3.62
CA ARG A 84 -1.25 1.00 2.17
C ARG A 84 -1.09 -0.27 1.35
N LEU A 85 -0.13 -1.12 1.71
CA LEU A 85 0.10 -2.38 1.01
C LEU A 85 -1.04 -3.38 1.23
N LEU A 86 -1.70 -3.34 2.39
CA LEU A 86 -2.91 -4.12 2.67
C LEU A 86 -4.10 -3.62 1.83
N SER A 87 -4.22 -2.31 1.63
CA SER A 87 -5.23 -1.70 0.75
C SER A 87 -5.06 -2.13 -0.71
N ASP A 88 -3.83 -2.10 -1.24
CA ASP A 88 -3.53 -2.66 -2.58
C ASP A 88 -3.93 -4.13 -2.68
N TRP A 89 -3.70 -4.90 -1.61
CA TRP A 89 -4.00 -6.33 -1.63
C TRP A 89 -5.51 -6.60 -1.71
N ILE A 90 -6.33 -5.77 -1.05
CA ILE A 90 -7.79 -5.81 -1.13
C ILE A 90 -8.26 -5.63 -2.57
N GLU A 91 -7.65 -4.71 -3.34
CA GLU A 91 -8.04 -4.44 -4.73
C GLU A 91 -7.76 -5.62 -5.67
N ILE A 92 -6.70 -6.40 -5.41
CA ILE A 92 -6.29 -7.50 -6.30
C ILE A 92 -6.84 -8.87 -5.89
N GLN A 93 -7.30 -9.04 -4.64
CA GLN A 93 -7.88 -10.29 -4.14
C GLN A 93 -9.30 -10.07 -3.58
N PRO A 94 -10.31 -9.98 -4.47
CA PRO A 94 -11.70 -9.77 -4.05
C PRO A 94 -12.21 -10.88 -3.13
N ASP A 95 -11.77 -12.13 -3.33
CA ASP A 95 -12.22 -13.29 -2.54
C ASP A 95 -11.82 -13.21 -1.06
N GLN A 96 -10.69 -12.54 -0.76
CA GLN A 96 -10.18 -12.36 0.61
C GLN A 96 -10.44 -10.94 1.14
N ALA A 97 -11.10 -10.10 0.35
CA ALA A 97 -11.20 -8.68 0.62
C ALA A 97 -11.90 -8.37 1.95
N HIS A 98 -12.85 -9.20 2.41
CA HIS A 98 -13.52 -9.00 3.69
C HIS A 98 -12.57 -9.18 4.89
N ALA A 99 -11.85 -10.30 4.95
CA ALA A 99 -10.86 -10.55 6.00
C ALA A 99 -9.74 -9.49 5.98
N LEU A 100 -9.30 -9.08 4.80
CA LEU A 100 -8.28 -8.03 4.64
C LEU A 100 -8.80 -6.66 5.07
N ARG A 101 -10.04 -6.29 4.75
CA ARG A 101 -10.70 -5.05 5.22
C ARG A 101 -10.83 -5.03 6.74
N LEU A 102 -11.25 -6.15 7.35
CA LEU A 102 -11.36 -6.27 8.81
C LEU A 102 -10.00 -6.04 9.48
N ARG A 103 -8.95 -6.67 8.95
CA ARG A 103 -7.58 -6.47 9.43
C ARG A 103 -7.09 -5.03 9.26
N LEU A 104 -7.42 -4.39 8.13
CA LEU A 104 -7.06 -2.99 7.88
C LEU A 104 -7.81 -2.05 8.84
N ALA A 105 -9.09 -2.29 9.07
CA ALA A 105 -9.90 -1.53 10.03
C ALA A 105 -9.33 -1.64 11.45
N GLN A 106 -8.94 -2.85 11.88
CA GLN A 106 -8.27 -3.06 13.16
C GLN A 106 -6.97 -2.23 13.26
N LEU A 107 -6.13 -2.26 12.22
CA LEU A 107 -4.89 -1.48 12.18
C LEU A 107 -5.15 0.03 12.27
N CYS A 108 -6.22 0.51 11.63
CA CYS A 108 -6.61 1.92 11.64
C CYS A 108 -6.91 2.42 13.06
N VAL A 109 -7.66 1.64 13.84
CA VAL A 109 -8.02 2.00 15.21
C VAL A 109 -6.84 1.81 16.18
N ASP A 110 -6.13 0.68 16.06
CA ASP A 110 -5.12 0.29 17.05
C ASP A 110 -3.82 1.08 16.90
N ARG A 111 -3.40 1.35 15.66
CA ARG A 111 -2.07 1.90 15.36
C ARG A 111 -2.09 3.25 14.67
N LEU A 112 -3.06 3.51 13.79
CA LEU A 112 -3.06 4.71 12.95
C LEU A 112 -3.91 5.86 13.49
N LYS A 113 -4.79 5.59 14.46
CA LYS A 113 -5.72 6.59 15.01
C LYS A 113 -6.61 7.20 13.93
N ARG A 114 -7.13 6.33 13.04
CA ARG A 114 -8.03 6.67 11.92
C ARG A 114 -9.40 6.00 12.09
N PRO A 115 -10.24 6.47 13.02
CA PRO A 115 -11.51 5.81 13.31
C PRO A 115 -12.52 5.94 12.17
N GLY A 116 -12.55 7.06 11.45
CA GLY A 116 -13.44 7.24 10.29
C GLY A 116 -13.09 6.24 9.19
N ARG A 117 -11.80 6.13 8.86
CA ARG A 117 -11.34 5.14 7.89
C ARG A 117 -11.67 3.70 8.27
N ALA A 118 -11.59 3.36 9.56
CA ALA A 118 -11.97 2.03 10.05
C ALA A 118 -13.46 1.75 9.79
N LEU A 119 -14.34 2.71 10.07
CA LEU A 119 -15.78 2.56 9.83
C LEU A 119 -16.09 2.41 8.34
N ASP A 120 -15.46 3.22 7.48
CA ASP A 120 -15.64 3.14 6.02
C ASP A 120 -15.25 1.77 5.44
N LEU A 121 -14.22 1.14 6.01
CA LEU A 121 -13.79 -0.21 5.61
C LEU A 121 -14.78 -1.28 6.07
N LEU A 122 -15.35 -1.13 7.28
CA LEU A 122 -16.30 -2.08 7.85
C LEU A 122 -17.64 -2.05 7.13
N VAL A 123 -18.11 -0.88 6.66
CA VAL A 123 -19.34 -0.75 5.86
C VAL A 123 -19.27 -1.55 4.55
N GLN A 124 -18.07 -1.78 4.03
CA GLN A 124 -17.86 -2.54 2.79
C GLN A 124 -17.80 -4.06 2.99
N ILE A 125 -17.87 -4.56 4.22
CA ILE A 125 -17.87 -6.01 4.45
C ILE A 125 -19.30 -6.54 4.52
N ASP A 126 -19.53 -7.64 3.82
CA ASP A 126 -20.77 -8.40 3.91
C ASP A 126 -20.72 -9.27 5.18
N PRO A 127 -21.61 -9.04 6.16
CA PRO A 127 -21.62 -9.80 7.41
C PRO A 127 -21.82 -11.30 7.20
N GLU A 128 -22.49 -11.72 6.11
CA GLU A 128 -22.70 -13.15 5.80
C GLU A 128 -21.41 -13.86 5.38
N LYS A 129 -20.36 -13.10 5.05
CA LYS A 129 -19.04 -13.62 4.69
C LYS A 129 -18.09 -13.73 5.88
N LEU A 130 -18.51 -13.25 7.05
CA LEU A 130 -17.72 -13.30 8.27
C LEU A 130 -18.02 -14.56 9.07
N THR A 131 -16.98 -15.07 9.72
CA THR A 131 -17.12 -16.06 10.79
C THR A 131 -17.58 -15.39 12.10
N ASP A 132 -18.16 -16.14 13.04
CA ASP A 132 -18.58 -15.56 14.33
C ASP A 132 -17.47 -14.78 15.06
N PRO A 133 -16.20 -15.24 15.11
CA PRO A 133 -15.12 -14.46 15.71
C PRO A 133 -14.84 -13.15 14.96
N GLU A 134 -14.97 -13.14 13.63
CA GLU A 134 -14.78 -11.93 12.82
C GLU A 134 -15.91 -10.93 13.02
N CYS A 135 -17.15 -11.39 13.17
CA CYS A 135 -18.29 -10.56 13.55
C CYS A 135 -18.06 -9.87 14.90
N LEU A 136 -17.61 -10.64 15.91
CA LEU A 136 -17.28 -10.08 17.22
C LEU A 136 -16.16 -9.04 17.12
N LEU A 137 -15.09 -9.33 16.37
CA LEU A 137 -14.01 -8.38 16.15
C LEU A 137 -14.50 -7.11 15.43
N ALA A 138 -15.36 -7.23 14.42
CA ALA A 138 -15.93 -6.09 13.72
C ALA A 138 -16.71 -5.19 14.69
N HIS A 139 -17.55 -5.76 15.56
CA HIS A 139 -18.28 -5.01 16.58
C HIS A 139 -17.34 -4.30 17.56
N GLU A 140 -16.27 -4.95 18.00
CA GLU A 140 -15.26 -4.32 18.87
C GLU A 140 -14.57 -3.14 18.20
N ILE A 141 -14.26 -3.26 16.90
CA ILE A 141 -13.62 -2.18 16.13
C ILE A 141 -14.59 -1.00 15.99
N VAL A 142 -15.87 -1.24 15.67
CA VAL A 142 -16.90 -0.19 15.60
C VAL A 142 -16.98 0.56 16.93
N ALA A 143 -17.19 -0.15 18.03
CA ALA A 143 -17.33 0.47 19.36
C ALA A 143 -16.10 1.31 19.74
N ARG A 144 -14.90 0.86 19.38
CA ARG A 144 -13.66 1.60 19.64
C ARG A 144 -13.50 2.81 18.73
N ALA A 145 -13.88 2.71 17.46
CA ALA A 145 -13.83 3.81 16.50
C ALA A 145 -14.82 4.92 16.88
N GLU A 146 -16.06 4.57 17.22
CA GLU A 146 -17.09 5.51 17.69
C GLU A 146 -16.62 6.22 18.97
N LYS A 147 -16.11 5.47 19.94
CA LYS A 147 -15.54 6.07 21.17
C LYS A 147 -14.43 7.07 20.87
N MET A 148 -13.53 6.77 19.93
CA MET A 148 -12.46 7.71 19.54
C MET A 148 -13.02 8.99 18.91
N GLN A 149 -14.10 8.89 18.12
CA GLN A 149 -14.78 10.06 17.56
C GLN A 149 -15.47 10.89 18.66
N ASP A 150 -16.15 10.25 19.61
CA ASP A 150 -16.79 10.90 20.76
C ASP A 150 -15.78 11.63 21.65
N GLU A 151 -14.57 11.08 21.79
CA GLU A 151 -13.44 11.72 22.49
C GLU A 151 -12.84 12.92 21.72
N GLY A 152 -13.37 13.23 20.54
CA GLY A 152 -12.97 14.38 19.73
C GLY A 152 -11.67 14.15 18.95
N LEU A 153 -11.29 12.90 18.69
CA LEU A 153 -10.16 12.61 17.81
C LEU A 153 -10.46 13.07 16.39
N VAL A 154 -9.82 14.15 15.97
CA VAL A 154 -9.90 14.66 14.60
C VAL A 154 -8.93 13.87 13.72
N GLU A 155 -9.47 13.12 12.78
CA GLU A 155 -8.71 12.42 11.75
C GLU A 155 -8.19 13.43 10.72
N LEU A 156 -6.87 13.45 10.51
CA LEU A 156 -6.26 14.23 9.43
C LEU A 156 -6.25 13.36 8.18
N ASP A 157 -7.13 13.72 7.23
CA ASP A 157 -7.11 13.13 5.89
C ASP A 157 -5.95 13.74 5.10
N ASP A 158 -4.91 12.94 4.88
CA ASP A 158 -3.75 13.27 4.06
C ASP A 158 -3.90 12.82 2.60
N GLY A 159 -5.10 12.36 2.20
CA GLY A 159 -5.44 12.01 0.82
C GLY A 159 -4.69 10.80 0.25
N ASP A 160 -3.87 10.16 1.07
CA ASP A 160 -2.97 9.09 0.68
C ASP A 160 -3.44 7.80 1.39
N TRP A 161 -4.62 7.33 0.91
CA TRP A 161 -5.37 6.09 1.18
C TRP A 161 -6.64 6.12 2.03
#